data_AF-A0A0M3JFJ2-F1
#
_entry.id   AF-A0A0M3JFJ2-F1
#
_cell.length_a   1.000
_cell.length_b   1.000
_cell.length_c   1.000
_cell.angle_alpha   90.00
_cell.angle_beta   90.00
_cell.angle_gamma   90.00
#
_symmetry.space_group_name_H-M   'P 1'
#
loop_
_entity.id
_entity.type
_entity.pdbx_description
1 polymer ?
#
loop_
_entity_poly.entity_id
_entity_poly.type
_entity_poly.pdbx_seq_one_letter_code
_entity_poly.pdbx_strand_id
1 'polypeptide(L)' 'LSSAKTTQGGTVITREADLVTAHEFGHNWGAVHDDFSSECSPSYSQGGSFIMHTFAVSGYDANNNFMALGM' A
#
# COMPACT_ATOMS: atom_id res chain seq x y z
N LEU A 1 14.59 2.51 22.07
CA LEU A 1 14.24 2.17 20.68
C LEU A 1 12.75 2.47 20.51
N SER A 2 12.38 3.41 19.65
CA SER A 2 10.98 3.68 19.30
C SER A 2 10.61 2.82 18.09
N SER A 3 9.45 2.17 18.10
CA SER A 3 8.96 1.35 16.98
C SER A 3 7.64 1.94 16.48
N ALA A 4 7.50 2.10 15.16
CA ALA A 4 6.22 2.42 14.55
C ALA A 4 5.21 1.28 14.75
N LYS A 5 3.91 1.61 14.75
CA LYS A 5 2.82 0.64 14.89
C LYS A 5 1.95 0.61 13.65
N THR A 6 1.47 -0.57 13.31
CA THR A 6 0.48 -0.77 12.24
C THR A 6 -0.87 -0.24 12.70
N THR A 7 -1.82 -0.12 11.77
CA THR A 7 -3.22 0.25 12.09
C THR A 7 -3.86 -0.71 13.10
N GLN A 8 -3.35 -1.94 13.21
CA GLN A 8 -3.83 -2.98 14.12
C GLN A 8 -3.10 -2.98 15.47
N GLY A 9 -2.20 -2.01 15.71
CA GLY A 9 -1.43 -1.87 16.97
C GLY A 9 -0.21 -2.80 17.08
N GLY A 10 0.05 -3.62 16.05
CA GLY A 10 1.26 -4.44 15.95
C GLY A 10 2.49 -3.59 15.63
N THR A 11 3.70 -4.11 15.86
CA THR A 11 4.92 -3.42 15.43
C THR A 11 5.04 -3.47 13.91
N VAL A 12 5.34 -2.34 13.27
CA VAL A 12 5.64 -2.28 11.83
C VAL A 12 6.84 -3.17 11.54
N ILE A 13 6.66 -4.13 10.64
CA ILE A 13 7.74 -5.01 10.17
C ILE A 13 8.48 -4.38 9.00
N THR A 14 9.70 -4.84 8.70
CA THR A 14 10.52 -4.33 7.58
C THR A 14 9.73 -4.26 6.27
N ARG A 15 8.89 -5.27 6.00
CA ARG A 15 8.01 -5.30 4.82
C ARG A 15 7.05 -4.11 4.75
N GLU A 16 6.34 -3.82 5.83
CA GLU A 16 5.41 -2.68 5.88
C GLU A 16 6.16 -1.35 5.83
N ALA A 17 7.35 -1.28 6.41
CA ALA A 17 8.21 -0.11 6.31
C ALA A 17 8.68 0.16 4.87
N ASP A 18 9.05 -0.88 4.13
CA ASP A 18 9.43 -0.78 2.71
C ASP A 18 8.25 -0.30 1.87
N LEU A 19 7.04 -0.81 2.15
CA LEU A 19 5.81 -0.42 1.45
C LEU A 19 5.40 1.02 1.73
N VAL A 20 5.42 1.45 2.99
CA VAL A 20 5.18 2.85 3.35
C VAL A 20 6.21 3.74 2.67
N THR A 21 7.48 3.36 2.71
CA THR A 21 8.54 4.14 2.04
C THR A 21 8.29 4.27 0.54
N ALA A 22 7.92 3.19 -0.13
CA ALA A 22 7.61 3.20 -1.57
C ALA A 22 6.32 3.98 -1.89
N HIS A 23 5.29 3.93 -1.03
CA HIS A 23 4.08 4.75 -1.13
C HIS A 23 4.40 6.25 -1.11
N GLU A 24 5.20 6.69 -0.12
CA GLU A 24 5.61 8.10 -0.03
C GLU A 24 6.50 8.53 -1.20
N PHE A 25 7.33 7.62 -1.73
CA PHE A 25 8.03 7.89 -2.98
C PHE A 25 7.10 8.00 -4.18
N GLY A 26 6.01 7.23 -4.22
CA GLY A 26 4.94 7.38 -5.21
C GLY A 26 4.35 8.79 -5.19
N HIS A 27 4.06 9.33 -4.01
CA HIS A 27 3.63 10.72 -3.86
C HIS A 27 4.67 11.73 -4.34
N ASN A 28 5.96 11.52 -4.03
CA ASN A 28 7.04 12.35 -4.59
C ASN A 28 7.12 12.30 -6.12
N TRP A 29 6.67 11.21 -6.73
CA TRP A 29 6.58 11.03 -8.19
C TRP A 29 5.25 11.51 -8.79
N GLY A 30 4.36 12.07 -7.98
CA GLY A 30 3.07 12.64 -8.41
C GLY A 30 1.89 11.67 -8.39
N ALA A 31 2.05 10.45 -7.88
CA ALA A 31 0.93 9.55 -7.69
C ALA A 31 -0.02 10.08 -6.60
N VAL A 32 -1.32 9.96 -6.84
CA VAL A 32 -2.35 10.17 -5.82
C VAL A 32 -2.82 8.83 -5.27
N HIS A 33 -3.64 8.84 -4.23
CA HIS A 33 -4.24 7.59 -3.76
C HIS A 33 -5.10 6.94 -4.85
N ASP A 34 -5.08 5.61 -4.88
CA ASP A 34 -5.96 4.81 -5.71
C ASP A 34 -7.42 5.09 -5.35
N ASP A 35 -8.29 5.16 -6.36
CA ASP A 35 -9.74 5.21 -6.11
C ASP A 35 -10.27 3.85 -5.63
N PHE A 36 -11.54 3.81 -5.23
CA PHE A 36 -12.17 2.57 -4.76
C PHE A 36 -12.75 1.72 -5.89
N SER A 37 -12.37 1.98 -7.15
CA SER A 37 -12.77 1.12 -8.27
C SER A 37 -12.09 -0.25 -8.14
N SER A 38 -12.71 -1.28 -8.72
CA SER A 38 -12.09 -2.62 -8.75
C SER A 38 -10.83 -2.69 -9.61
N GLU A 39 -10.58 -1.67 -10.45
CA GLU A 39 -9.40 -1.58 -11.30
C GLU A 39 -8.18 -1.12 -10.49
N CYS A 40 -8.32 -0.05 -9.70
CA CYS A 40 -7.22 0.53 -8.91
C CYS A 40 -7.20 0.05 -7.45
N SER A 41 -8.28 -0.55 -6.95
CA SER A 41 -8.33 -1.17 -5.63
C SER A 41 -9.02 -2.55 -5.68
N PRO A 42 -8.37 -3.56 -6.31
CA PRO A 42 -8.94 -4.89 -6.43
C PRO A 42 -9.24 -5.56 -5.08
N SER A 43 -10.21 -6.45 -5.07
CA SER A 43 -10.52 -7.26 -3.89
C SER A 43 -9.39 -8.23 -3.54
N TYR A 44 -9.40 -8.78 -2.32
CA TYR A 44 -8.41 -9.76 -1.86
C TYR A 44 -8.30 -10.98 -2.81
N SER A 45 -9.43 -11.48 -3.33
CA SER A 45 -9.44 -12.60 -4.28
C SER A 45 -8.83 -12.27 -5.65
N GLN A 46 -8.61 -10.98 -5.93
CA GLN A 46 -7.99 -10.46 -7.15
C GLN A 46 -6.58 -9.90 -6.89
N GLY A 47 -5.96 -10.27 -5.77
CA GLY A 47 -4.59 -9.86 -5.44
C GLY A 47 -4.50 -8.64 -4.51
N GLY A 48 -5.62 -8.15 -3.97
CA GLY A 48 -5.67 -7.06 -3.01
C GLY A 48 -5.43 -5.68 -3.61
N SER A 49 -5.45 -4.65 -2.76
CA SER A 49 -5.22 -3.27 -3.19
C SER A 49 -3.76 -3.04 -3.63
N PHE A 50 -3.56 -2.10 -4.55
CA PHE A 50 -2.23 -1.62 -4.94
C PHE A 50 -1.60 -0.74 -3.87
N ILE A 51 -0.32 -0.41 -4.04
CA ILE A 51 0.49 0.27 -3.02
C ILE A 51 0.02 1.69 -2.69
N MET A 52 -0.72 2.36 -3.60
CA MET A 52 -1.23 3.71 -3.41
C MET A 52 -2.63 3.72 -2.78
N HIS A 53 -3.09 2.61 -2.22
CA HIS A 53 -4.36 2.58 -1.50
C HIS A 53 -4.36 3.58 -0.33
N THR A 54 -5.49 4.24 -0.10
CA THR A 54 -5.63 5.26 0.97
C THR A 54 -5.34 4.71 2.38
N PHE A 55 -5.51 3.40 2.57
CA PHE A 55 -5.17 2.71 3.82
C PHE A 55 -3.93 1.84 3.62
N ALA A 56 -3.08 1.78 4.65
CA ALA A 56 -1.86 0.98 4.63
C ALA A 56 -2.14 -0.48 4.25
N VAL A 57 -1.41 -0.98 3.26
CA VAL A 57 -1.46 -2.37 2.82
C VAL A 57 -0.54 -3.26 3.66
N SER A 58 -0.93 -4.52 3.83
CA SER A 58 -0.21 -5.48 4.69
C SER A 58 1.10 -6.03 4.08
N GLY A 59 1.21 -5.97 2.74
CA GLY A 59 2.32 -6.55 1.99
C GLY A 59 2.22 -8.04 1.72
N TYR A 60 1.11 -8.69 2.06
CA TYR A 60 0.88 -10.11 1.78
C TYR A 60 0.15 -10.35 0.47
N ASP A 61 -0.57 -9.36 -0.05
CA ASP A 61 -1.33 -9.52 -1.28
C ASP A 61 -0.46 -9.23 -2.51
N ALA A 62 -0.75 -9.92 -3.62
CA ALA A 62 0.06 -9.88 -4.82
C ALA A 62 0.28 -8.46 -5.37
N ASN A 63 -0.74 -7.60 -5.25
CA ASN A 63 -0.74 -6.25 -5.80
C ASN A 63 -0.04 -5.22 -4.88
N ASN A 64 0.23 -5.54 -3.61
CA ASN A 64 0.78 -4.57 -2.65
C ASN A 64 2.16 -4.02 -3.05
N ASN A 65 2.90 -4.72 -3.92
CA ASN A 65 4.23 -4.30 -4.39
C ASN A 65 4.20 -3.54 -5.72
N PHE A 66 3.01 -3.25 -6.26
CA PHE A 66 2.84 -2.58 -7.54
C PHE A 66 2.01 -1.32 -7.37
N MET A 67 2.26 -0.32 -8.22
CA MET A 67 1.35 0.81 -8.41
C MET A 67 0.28 0.40 -9.42
N ALA A 68 -0.96 0.83 -9.20
CA ALA A 68 -1.94 0.83 -10.28
C ALA A 68 -1.38 1.71 -11.40
N LEU A 69 -1.34 1.18 -12.63
CA LEU A 69 -1.00 2.01 -13.79
C LEU A 69 -2.20 2.91 -14.06
N GLY A 70 -2.14 4.13 -13.52
CA GLY A 70 -3.20 5.12 -13.71
C GLY A 70 -3.40 5.48 -15.18
N MET A 71 -4.64 5.86 -15.50
CA MET A 71 -4.93 6.78 -16.59
C MET A 71 -4.51 8.20 -16.20
#